data_AF-A0A946KUJ1-F1
#
_entry.id   AF-A0A946KUJ1-F1
#
_cell.length_a   1.000
_cell.length_b   1.000
_cell.length_c   1.000
_cell.angle_alpha   90.00
_cell.angle_beta   90.00
_cell.angle_gamma   90.00
#
_symmetry.space_group_name_H-M   'P 1'
#
loop_
_entity.id
_entity.type
_entity.pdbx_description
1 polymer ?
#
loop_
_entity_poly.entity_id
_entity_poly.type
_entity_poly.pdbx_seq_one_letter_code
_entity_poly.pdbx_strand_id
1 'polypeptide(L)'
;MKKFTYLSIFLAFALVAGACGNTEVSVAPTTTAAPATTTVAPTTTTATRSVQIQASDDEAVLGAILASEEINFGSDDTLAWNITYRSQSVAGEPIEVTGTILASGEPTDGPRPVLSIAHGTTGMADQCAPSLSFDNPDPDWSYFERLNPLLAKGWILVATDYEGMGGPGLHPYIVGESEARGVFDIVRAAQTIPELNATGPLVVWGHSQGGHAAMHVAERWQEIAPELDLVGVAAGAPPSQMPLLSDFLIGSDFQGYLVMVAAAFGAAYAELDLSEVISPDYFGLLEELELGCTGHIFETFNSIAYEDLVSVDDIFAIPEWNARLTENDTNQLPNQTPVLILHGDADEQIPVISSEWLLDQLCALDGHQALERRVYPGFAHSAAVGAYWPELITWLDERIAGQPATDQCPA
;
A
#
# COMPACT_ATOMS: atom_id res chain seq x y z
N MET A 1 8.56 -29.97 30.81
CA MET A 1 9.98 -30.35 30.60
C MET A 1 10.09 -31.55 29.66
N LYS A 2 10.23 -31.31 28.35
CA LYS A 2 10.79 -32.26 27.39
C LYS A 2 11.51 -31.43 26.31
N LYS A 3 12.85 -31.55 26.27
CA LYS A 3 13.73 -30.92 25.28
C LYS A 3 13.69 -31.75 24.00
N PHE A 4 13.51 -31.12 22.85
CA PHE A 4 13.91 -31.68 21.56
C PHE A 4 14.88 -30.70 20.90
N THR A 5 16.06 -31.23 20.57
CA THR A 5 17.20 -30.55 19.96
C THR A 5 17.10 -30.77 18.46
N TYR A 6 17.05 -29.69 17.67
CA TYR A 6 17.22 -29.77 16.21
C TYR A 6 18.70 -29.61 15.86
N LEU A 7 19.20 -30.55 15.05
CA LEU A 7 20.56 -30.64 14.55
C LEU A 7 20.59 -30.08 13.12
N SER A 8 21.30 -28.98 12.92
CA SER A 8 21.49 -28.34 11.61
C SER A 8 22.47 -29.14 10.74
N ILE A 9 22.07 -29.46 9.50
CA ILE A 9 22.92 -30.06 8.47
C ILE A 9 23.44 -28.94 7.56
N PHE A 10 24.75 -28.67 7.60
CA PHE A 10 25.46 -27.85 6.62
C PHE A 10 25.90 -28.74 5.44
N LEU A 11 25.52 -28.37 4.22
CA LEU A 11 26.00 -29.00 2.99
C LEU A 11 27.12 -28.12 2.40
N ALA A 12 28.35 -28.62 2.42
CA ALA A 12 29.51 -27.99 1.80
C ALA A 12 29.70 -28.50 0.37
N PHE A 13 29.71 -27.60 -0.61
CA PHE A 13 30.12 -27.91 -1.99
C PHE A 13 31.65 -27.78 -2.12
N ALA A 14 32.30 -28.88 -2.51
CA ALA A 14 33.72 -28.92 -2.85
C ALA A 14 33.90 -28.66 -4.36
N LEU A 15 34.67 -27.63 -4.72
CA LEU A 15 35.13 -27.40 -6.09
C LEU A 15 36.53 -28.01 -6.27
N VAL A 16 36.65 -28.91 -7.24
CA VAL A 16 37.92 -29.54 -7.66
C VAL A 16 38.59 -28.66 -8.70
N ALA A 17 39.74 -28.07 -8.38
CA ALA A 17 40.60 -27.37 -9.35
C ALA A 17 41.67 -28.34 -9.88
N GLY A 18 41.58 -28.67 -11.17
CA GLY A 18 42.58 -29.45 -11.89
C GLY A 18 43.78 -28.60 -12.29
N ALA A 19 44.98 -29.03 -11.88
CA ALA A 19 46.25 -28.46 -12.29
C ALA A 19 46.68 -29.00 -13.66
N CYS A 20 47.10 -28.11 -14.56
CA CYS A 20 47.97 -28.41 -15.68
C CYS A 20 48.97 -27.26 -15.80
N GLY A 21 50.23 -27.55 -15.46
CA GLY A 21 51.34 -26.63 -15.67
C GLY A 21 51.77 -26.63 -17.13
N ASN A 22 52.34 -25.52 -17.58
CA ASN A 22 53.35 -25.54 -18.62
C ASN A 22 54.34 -24.38 -18.43
N THR A 23 55.60 -24.78 -18.57
CA THR A 23 56.87 -24.07 -18.51
C THR A 23 56.93 -22.79 -19.34
N GLU A 24 57.36 -21.70 -18.70
CA GLU A 24 57.80 -20.47 -19.36
C GLU A 24 59.19 -20.65 -19.99
N VAL A 25 59.34 -20.25 -21.25
CA VAL A 25 60.62 -19.95 -21.88
C VAL A 25 60.58 -18.48 -22.30
N SER A 26 61.40 -17.67 -21.64
CA SER A 26 61.56 -16.25 -21.92
C SER A 26 62.37 -16.04 -23.20
N VAL A 27 61.77 -15.36 -24.18
CA VAL A 27 62.45 -14.81 -25.35
C VAL A 27 62.01 -13.35 -25.48
N ALA A 28 62.96 -12.43 -25.31
CA ALA A 28 62.71 -10.99 -25.45
C ALA A 28 62.62 -10.57 -26.92
N PRO A 29 61.64 -9.72 -27.29
CA PRO A 29 61.77 -8.89 -28.47
C PRO A 29 61.74 -7.38 -28.14
N THR A 30 62.70 -6.72 -28.78
CA THR A 30 62.96 -5.31 -29.01
C THR A 30 61.74 -4.37 -28.99
N THR A 31 61.76 -3.38 -28.11
CA THR A 31 60.83 -2.24 -28.08
C THR A 31 61.09 -1.30 -29.27
N THR A 32 60.11 -1.17 -30.17
CA THR A 32 60.00 -0.01 -31.07
C THR A 32 58.84 0.84 -30.56
N ALA A 33 59.11 2.07 -30.15
CA ALA A 33 58.10 2.97 -29.63
C ALA A 33 57.14 3.43 -30.74
N ALA A 34 55.85 3.13 -30.58
CA ALA A 34 54.76 3.74 -31.35
C ALA A 34 54.30 5.04 -30.66
N PRO A 35 53.88 6.08 -31.42
CA PRO A 35 53.47 7.35 -30.83
C PRO A 35 52.18 7.18 -30.04
N ALA A 36 52.17 7.71 -28.82
CA ALA A 36 50.99 7.75 -27.95
C ALA A 36 49.90 8.58 -28.64
N THR A 37 48.83 7.91 -29.06
CA THR A 37 47.59 8.59 -29.44
C THR A 37 46.75 8.62 -28.18
N THR A 38 46.62 9.80 -27.57
CA THR A 38 45.72 10.03 -26.43
C THR A 38 44.29 9.94 -26.95
N THR A 39 43.72 8.74 -26.92
CA THR A 39 42.28 8.57 -27.03
C THR A 39 41.70 9.02 -25.70
N VAL A 40 41.20 10.26 -25.65
CA VAL A 40 40.32 10.69 -24.56
C VAL A 40 39.06 9.85 -24.68
N ALA A 41 38.92 8.84 -23.83
CA ALA A 41 37.64 8.19 -23.64
C ALA A 41 36.64 9.29 -23.24
N PRO A 42 35.45 9.36 -23.86
CA PRO A 42 34.42 10.24 -23.33
C PRO A 42 34.14 9.73 -21.92
N THR A 43 34.49 10.55 -20.93
CA THR A 43 33.97 10.38 -19.58
C THR A 43 32.48 10.65 -19.72
N THR A 44 31.68 9.61 -19.89
CA THR A 44 30.26 9.65 -19.53
C THR A 44 30.26 9.77 -18.01
N THR A 45 30.38 11.01 -17.54
CA THR A 45 29.91 11.35 -16.20
C THR A 45 28.40 11.20 -16.30
N THR A 46 27.87 10.02 -15.97
CA THR A 46 26.46 9.90 -15.60
C THR A 46 26.33 10.77 -14.36
N ALA A 47 25.95 12.03 -14.54
CA ALA A 47 25.56 12.86 -13.43
C ALA A 47 24.33 12.16 -12.84
N THR A 48 24.48 11.54 -11.67
CA THR A 48 23.34 11.11 -10.87
C THR A 48 22.43 12.31 -10.75
N ARG A 49 21.29 12.27 -11.43
CA ARG A 49 20.39 13.41 -11.52
C ARG A 49 19.66 13.51 -10.19
N SER A 50 20.17 14.31 -9.25
CA SER A 50 19.43 14.61 -8.04
C SER A 50 18.33 15.63 -8.35
N VAL A 51 17.07 15.24 -8.18
CA VAL A 51 15.96 16.18 -8.14
C VAL A 51 15.79 16.60 -6.68
N GLN A 52 15.95 17.89 -6.39
CA GLN A 52 15.80 18.43 -5.05
C GLN A 52 14.37 18.91 -4.88
N ILE A 53 13.58 18.19 -4.09
CA ILE A 53 12.23 18.61 -3.72
C ILE A 53 12.34 19.79 -2.75
N GLN A 54 11.66 20.89 -3.07
CA GLN A 54 11.56 22.04 -2.19
C GLN A 54 10.27 21.95 -1.37
N ALA A 55 10.32 22.35 -0.12
CA ALA A 55 9.12 22.56 0.68
C ALA A 55 8.25 23.67 0.04
N SER A 56 6.94 23.52 0.16
CA SER A 56 5.97 24.49 -0.36
C SER A 56 6.04 25.81 0.41
N ASP A 57 5.94 26.93 -0.31
CA ASP A 57 5.75 28.26 0.30
C ASP A 57 4.31 28.44 0.84
N ASP A 58 3.35 27.63 0.38
CA ASP A 58 1.96 27.59 0.85
C ASP A 58 1.65 26.20 1.43
N GLU A 59 1.81 26.08 2.75
CA GLU A 59 1.64 24.84 3.50
C GLU A 59 0.17 24.50 3.78
N ALA A 60 -0.78 25.38 3.42
CA ALA A 60 -2.20 25.18 3.66
C ALA A 60 -2.89 24.37 2.54
N VAL A 61 -2.22 24.20 1.40
CA VAL A 61 -2.75 23.48 0.24
C VAL A 61 -2.61 21.97 0.44
N LEU A 62 -3.66 21.20 0.12
CA LEU A 62 -3.60 19.74 0.15
C LEU A 62 -2.54 19.22 -0.84
N GLY A 63 -1.72 18.29 -0.37
CA GLY A 63 -0.55 17.81 -1.10
C GLY A 63 0.67 18.73 -1.03
N ALA A 64 0.64 19.86 -0.33
CA ALA A 64 1.84 20.68 -0.15
C ALA A 64 2.94 19.87 0.55
N ILE A 65 4.10 19.71 -0.09
CA ILE A 65 5.26 19.04 0.52
C ILE A 65 5.85 19.95 1.59
N LEU A 66 5.93 19.46 2.83
CA LEU A 66 6.44 20.18 4.00
C LEU A 66 7.89 19.80 4.29
N ALA A 67 8.24 18.53 4.08
CA ALA A 67 9.59 18.01 4.20
C ALA A 67 9.81 16.88 3.20
N SER A 68 11.07 16.65 2.84
CA SER A 68 11.47 15.55 1.95
C SER A 68 12.87 15.05 2.29
N GLU A 69 13.06 13.75 2.21
CA GLU A 69 14.34 13.05 2.32
C GLU A 69 14.52 12.13 1.12
N GLU A 70 15.64 12.26 0.41
CA GLU A 70 16.01 11.35 -0.68
C GLU A 70 16.48 10.01 -0.09
N ILE A 71 15.94 8.91 -0.60
CA ILE A 71 16.22 7.56 -0.12
C ILE A 71 16.83 6.70 -1.22
N ASN A 72 17.60 5.67 -0.86
CA ASN A 72 18.16 4.73 -1.82
C ASN A 72 17.16 3.61 -2.11
N PHE A 73 16.67 3.53 -3.35
CA PHE A 73 15.76 2.50 -3.81
C PHE A 73 16.43 1.48 -4.75
N GLY A 74 17.58 0.94 -4.35
CA GLY A 74 18.23 -0.22 -4.97
C GLY A 74 18.79 -0.02 -6.40
N SER A 75 18.59 1.15 -7.02
CA SER A 75 19.07 1.51 -8.35
C SER A 75 19.40 3.00 -8.44
N ASP A 76 20.55 3.33 -9.02
CA ASP A 76 21.00 4.71 -9.22
C ASP A 76 20.12 5.50 -10.22
N ASP A 77 19.28 4.82 -11.01
CA ASP A 77 18.40 5.43 -12.02
C ASP A 77 16.98 5.70 -11.48
N THR A 78 16.69 5.29 -10.24
CA THR A 78 15.42 5.55 -9.56
C THR A 78 15.57 6.71 -8.60
N LEU A 79 14.75 7.74 -8.81
CA LEU A 79 14.54 8.80 -7.85
C LEU A 79 13.53 8.32 -6.82
N ALA A 80 13.86 8.46 -5.54
CA ALA A 80 13.02 8.02 -4.46
C ALA A 80 13.10 9.00 -3.29
N TRP A 81 11.94 9.36 -2.75
CA TRP A 81 11.85 10.24 -1.60
C TRP A 81 10.81 9.76 -0.61
N ASN A 82 11.14 9.91 0.67
CA ASN A 82 10.14 10.04 1.70
C ASN A 82 9.77 11.50 1.86
N ILE A 83 8.48 11.77 1.96
CA ILE A 83 7.96 13.13 2.10
C ILE A 83 7.00 13.20 3.29
N THR A 84 6.96 14.38 3.91
CA THR A 84 5.84 14.80 4.76
C THR A 84 5.04 15.81 3.96
N TYR A 85 3.73 15.63 3.86
CA TYR A 85 2.85 16.48 3.07
C TYR A 85 1.57 16.84 3.84
N ARG A 86 0.96 17.96 3.44
CA ARG A 86 -0.29 18.46 4.01
C ARG A 86 -1.47 17.60 3.53
N SER A 87 -2.28 17.13 4.47
CA SER A 87 -3.57 16.48 4.20
C SER A 87 -4.65 17.05 5.15
N GLN A 88 -5.82 16.44 5.16
CA GLN A 88 -6.93 16.79 6.02
C GLN A 88 -7.45 15.52 6.71
N SER A 89 -7.64 15.57 8.03
CA SER A 89 -8.17 14.47 8.82
C SER A 89 -9.62 14.13 8.45
N VAL A 90 -10.09 12.97 8.89
CA VAL A 90 -11.53 12.63 8.85
C VAL A 90 -12.40 13.70 9.53
N ALA A 91 -11.89 14.39 10.54
CA ALA A 91 -12.60 15.47 11.22
C ALA A 91 -12.57 16.82 10.48
N GLY A 92 -11.86 16.91 9.34
CA GLY A 92 -11.75 18.13 8.54
C GLY A 92 -10.63 19.07 8.99
N GLU A 93 -9.74 18.65 9.90
CA GLU A 93 -8.63 19.47 10.39
C GLU A 93 -7.38 19.27 9.53
N PRO A 94 -6.54 20.30 9.33
CA PRO A 94 -5.28 20.14 8.60
C PRO A 94 -4.31 19.25 9.39
N ILE A 95 -3.76 18.23 8.73
CA ILE A 95 -2.80 17.28 9.32
C ILE A 95 -1.56 17.14 8.45
N GLU A 96 -0.53 16.50 9.00
CA GLU A 96 0.68 16.11 8.28
C GLU A 96 0.66 14.59 8.12
N VAL A 97 0.95 14.13 6.90
CA VAL A 97 0.99 12.70 6.55
C VAL A 97 2.33 12.41 5.87
N THR A 98 2.88 11.23 6.12
CA THR A 98 4.11 10.78 5.46
C THR A 98 3.82 9.84 4.29
N GLY A 99 4.79 9.67 3.41
CA GLY A 99 4.68 8.75 2.29
C GLY A 99 5.91 8.74 1.41
N THR A 100 5.88 7.89 0.39
CA THR A 100 6.98 7.67 -0.55
C THR A 100 6.58 8.05 -1.96
N ILE A 101 7.49 8.71 -2.69
CA ILE A 101 7.40 8.94 -4.14
C ILE A 101 8.57 8.24 -4.82
N LEU A 102 8.29 7.46 -5.87
CA LEU A 102 9.28 6.79 -6.72
C LEU A 102 9.07 7.18 -8.18
N ALA A 103 10.15 7.46 -8.89
CA ALA A 103 10.11 7.76 -10.32
C ALA A 103 11.44 7.40 -11.00
N SER A 104 11.40 7.02 -12.27
CA SER A 104 12.63 7.05 -13.08
C SER A 104 13.16 8.49 -13.20
N GLY A 105 14.50 8.64 -13.14
CA GLY A 105 15.21 9.90 -13.36
C GLY A 105 15.24 10.38 -14.82
N GLU A 106 14.80 9.55 -15.76
CA GLU A 106 14.68 9.92 -17.16
C GLU A 106 13.51 10.91 -17.36
N PRO A 107 13.77 12.11 -17.94
CA PRO A 107 12.69 13.05 -18.22
C PRO A 107 11.77 12.52 -19.31
N THR A 108 10.48 12.84 -19.20
CA THR A 108 9.47 12.56 -20.23
C THR A 108 8.96 13.87 -20.82
N ASP A 109 8.66 13.88 -22.12
CA ASP A 109 8.17 15.08 -22.83
C ASP A 109 6.70 15.42 -22.52
N GLY A 110 6.02 14.62 -21.68
CA GLY A 110 4.59 14.76 -21.39
C GLY A 110 4.18 14.19 -20.03
N PRO A 111 2.88 14.31 -19.68
CA PRO A 111 2.33 13.84 -18.42
C PRO A 111 2.62 12.36 -18.21
N ARG A 112 3.14 12.01 -17.03
CA ARG A 112 3.46 10.62 -16.67
C ARG A 112 2.25 9.96 -16.01
N PRO A 113 1.94 8.69 -16.34
CA PRO A 113 0.96 7.92 -15.58
C PRO A 113 1.39 7.79 -14.13
N VAL A 114 0.41 7.83 -13.23
CA VAL A 114 0.63 7.70 -11.78
C VAL A 114 -0.05 6.45 -11.28
N LEU A 115 0.68 5.61 -10.54
CA LEU A 115 0.10 4.55 -9.72
C LEU A 115 0.17 4.98 -8.25
N SER A 116 -0.99 5.21 -7.64
CA SER A 116 -1.08 5.41 -6.20
C SER A 116 -1.32 4.06 -5.52
N ILE A 117 -0.44 3.71 -4.58
CA ILE A 117 -0.41 2.41 -3.89
C ILE A 117 -0.94 2.62 -2.48
N ALA A 118 -2.07 1.95 -2.21
CA ALA A 118 -2.69 1.87 -0.91
C ALA A 118 -2.20 0.59 -0.22
N HIS A 119 -1.42 0.72 0.86
CA HIS A 119 -0.85 -0.44 1.55
C HIS A 119 -1.90 -1.15 2.43
N GLY A 120 -1.66 -2.44 2.70
CA GLY A 120 -2.42 -3.24 3.65
C GLY A 120 -2.05 -2.94 5.10
N THR A 121 -2.62 -3.67 6.05
CA THR A 121 -2.49 -3.36 7.48
C THR A 121 -1.08 -3.58 8.03
N THR A 122 -0.38 -2.49 8.35
CA THR A 122 0.97 -2.54 8.95
C THR A 122 0.96 -2.30 10.46
N GLY A 123 -0.08 -1.68 11.00
CA GLY A 123 -0.23 -1.38 12.43
C GLY A 123 -1.01 -0.08 12.62
N MET A 124 -0.91 0.52 13.81
CA MET A 124 -1.49 1.83 14.11
C MET A 124 -0.50 2.82 14.73
N ALA A 125 0.71 2.35 15.05
CA ALA A 125 1.76 3.16 15.63
C ALA A 125 2.57 3.90 14.56
N ASP A 126 3.20 5.01 14.94
CA ASP A 126 3.99 5.82 14.01
C ASP A 126 5.10 5.05 13.29
N GLN A 127 5.79 4.16 14.00
CA GLN A 127 6.86 3.32 13.42
C GLN A 127 6.36 2.32 12.39
N CYS A 128 5.05 2.10 12.30
CA CYS A 128 4.44 1.16 11.35
C CYS A 128 4.09 1.80 10.01
N ALA A 129 4.27 3.12 9.89
CA ALA A 129 4.22 3.83 8.63
C ALA A 129 5.23 3.21 7.65
N PRO A 130 4.79 2.70 6.48
CA PRO A 130 5.69 2.10 5.49
C PRO A 130 6.89 2.98 5.14
N SER A 131 6.67 4.29 4.95
CA SER A 131 7.75 5.20 4.54
C SER A 131 8.86 5.33 5.60
N LEU A 132 8.57 5.11 6.89
CA LEU A 132 9.55 5.25 7.97
C LEU A 132 10.35 3.96 8.24
N SER A 133 9.97 2.86 7.60
CA SER A 133 10.44 1.51 7.92
C SER A 133 11.08 0.77 6.75
N PHE A 134 11.72 1.47 5.81
CA PHE A 134 12.43 0.84 4.68
C PHE A 134 13.48 -0.20 5.08
N ASP A 135 14.11 -0.03 6.25
CA ASP A 135 15.10 -0.97 6.78
C ASP A 135 14.47 -2.17 7.52
N ASN A 136 13.14 -2.18 7.68
CA ASN A 136 12.39 -3.25 8.34
C ASN A 136 11.63 -4.07 7.28
N PRO A 137 12.04 -5.31 6.99
CA PRO A 137 11.50 -6.10 5.89
C PRO A 137 10.12 -6.65 6.26
N ASP A 138 9.08 -5.82 6.15
CA ASP A 138 7.73 -6.36 5.99
C ASP A 138 7.69 -7.09 4.63
N PRO A 139 7.23 -8.36 4.56
CA PRO A 139 7.15 -9.11 3.30
C PRO A 139 6.41 -8.38 2.17
N ASP A 140 5.51 -7.42 2.47
CA ASP A 140 4.82 -6.62 1.46
C ASP A 140 5.75 -5.61 0.73
N TRP A 141 6.89 -5.24 1.34
CA TRP A 141 7.91 -4.43 0.66
C TRP A 141 8.58 -5.15 -0.51
N SER A 142 8.56 -6.49 -0.53
CA SER A 142 9.06 -7.28 -1.66
C SER A 142 8.27 -7.05 -2.96
N TYR A 143 7.08 -6.45 -2.89
CA TYR A 143 6.32 -6.05 -4.06
C TYR A 143 6.87 -4.77 -4.70
N PHE A 144 7.53 -3.88 -3.97
CA PHE A 144 8.04 -2.64 -4.56
C PHE A 144 9.18 -2.89 -5.56
N GLU A 145 10.03 -3.90 -5.36
CA GLU A 145 10.99 -4.33 -6.38
C GLU A 145 10.30 -4.81 -7.67
N ARG A 146 9.07 -5.35 -7.57
CA ARG A 146 8.27 -5.76 -8.73
C ARG A 146 7.66 -4.58 -9.49
N LEU A 147 7.80 -3.36 -8.98
CA LEU A 147 7.36 -2.14 -9.64
C LEU A 147 8.43 -1.53 -10.57
N ASN A 148 9.67 -2.04 -10.53
CA ASN A 148 10.74 -1.62 -11.44
C ASN A 148 10.33 -1.58 -12.93
N PRO A 149 9.55 -2.53 -13.47
CA PRO A 149 9.05 -2.45 -14.84
C PRO A 149 8.13 -1.24 -15.11
N LEU A 150 7.37 -0.78 -14.11
CA LEU A 150 6.52 0.42 -14.24
C LEU A 150 7.38 1.69 -14.23
N LEU A 151 8.39 1.76 -13.35
CA LEU A 151 9.37 2.84 -13.34
C LEU A 151 10.10 2.94 -14.69
N ALA A 152 10.51 1.80 -15.26
CA ALA A 152 11.14 1.73 -16.58
C ALA A 152 10.21 2.13 -17.74
N LYS A 153 8.89 2.03 -17.57
CA LYS A 153 7.88 2.57 -18.50
C LYS A 153 7.65 4.08 -18.31
N GLY A 154 8.33 4.71 -17.36
CA GLY A 154 8.16 6.13 -17.05
C GLY A 154 6.94 6.42 -16.19
N TRP A 155 6.41 5.46 -15.43
CA TRP A 155 5.35 5.74 -14.46
C TRP A 155 5.95 6.43 -13.22
N ILE A 156 5.09 7.11 -12.47
CA ILE A 156 5.37 7.59 -11.12
C ILE A 156 4.59 6.72 -10.16
N LEU A 157 5.24 6.29 -9.09
CA LEU A 157 4.62 5.49 -8.05
C LEU A 157 4.59 6.32 -6.80
N VAL A 158 3.44 6.38 -6.16
CA VAL A 158 3.27 7.09 -4.89
C VAL A 158 2.61 6.16 -3.89
N ALA A 159 3.01 6.23 -2.64
CA ALA A 159 2.42 5.46 -1.55
C ALA A 159 2.28 6.37 -0.34
N THR A 160 1.07 6.51 0.17
CA THR A 160 0.83 7.25 1.42
C THR A 160 0.95 6.30 2.61
N ASP A 161 1.29 6.82 3.78
CA ASP A 161 1.16 6.08 5.04
C ASP A 161 -0.21 6.25 5.71
N TYR A 162 -1.17 6.97 5.13
CA TYR A 162 -2.44 7.39 5.75
C TYR A 162 -2.32 8.31 6.98
N GLU A 163 -3.46 8.87 7.40
CA GLU A 163 -3.60 9.66 8.63
C GLU A 163 -3.18 8.86 9.87
N GLY A 164 -2.53 9.52 10.84
CA GLY A 164 -2.18 8.92 12.14
C GLY A 164 -1.12 7.82 12.07
N MET A 165 -0.42 7.66 10.95
CA MET A 165 0.79 6.86 10.87
C MET A 165 1.97 7.74 10.46
N GLY A 166 3.00 7.75 11.29
CA GLY A 166 4.18 8.60 11.13
C GLY A 166 3.93 10.05 11.57
N GLY A 167 2.81 10.30 12.24
CA GLY A 167 2.27 11.61 12.58
C GLY A 167 1.24 11.51 13.70
N PRO A 168 0.81 12.64 14.27
CA PRO A 168 0.02 12.66 15.50
C PRO A 168 -1.37 12.02 15.33
N GLY A 169 -1.82 11.34 16.38
CA GLY A 169 -3.16 10.77 16.48
C GLY A 169 -3.18 9.28 16.14
N LEU A 170 -4.25 8.60 16.55
CA LEU A 170 -4.43 7.19 16.25
C LEU A 170 -4.85 7.01 14.79
N HIS A 171 -4.19 6.11 14.06
CA HIS A 171 -4.56 5.77 12.69
C HIS A 171 -6.06 5.39 12.60
N PRO A 172 -6.88 6.10 11.79
CA PRO A 172 -8.29 5.79 11.60
C PRO A 172 -8.43 4.60 10.65
N TYR A 173 -8.02 3.43 11.13
CA TYR A 173 -8.03 2.15 10.42
C TYR A 173 -9.43 1.80 9.92
N ILE A 174 -9.56 1.49 8.62
CA ILE A 174 -10.85 1.16 7.96
C ILE A 174 -11.84 2.34 8.01
N VAL A 175 -11.33 3.57 8.07
CA VAL A 175 -12.11 4.78 7.85
C VAL A 175 -11.89 5.27 6.42
N GLY A 176 -12.84 4.91 5.55
CA GLY A 176 -12.72 5.02 4.11
C GLY A 176 -12.45 6.42 3.58
N GLU A 177 -13.06 7.44 4.20
CA GLU A 177 -12.82 8.82 3.82
C GLU A 177 -11.38 9.26 4.10
N SER A 178 -10.83 8.90 5.26
CA SER A 178 -9.45 9.22 5.65
C SER A 178 -8.45 8.54 4.71
N GLU A 179 -8.65 7.24 4.46
CA GLU A 179 -7.79 6.48 3.55
C GLU A 179 -7.81 7.04 2.13
N ALA A 180 -9.00 7.35 1.59
CA ALA A 180 -9.13 7.93 0.25
C ALA A 180 -8.44 9.31 0.14
N ARG A 181 -8.54 10.16 1.17
CA ARG A 181 -7.84 11.46 1.22
C ARG A 181 -6.33 11.28 1.13
N GLY A 182 -5.76 10.37 1.93
CA GLY A 182 -4.33 10.06 1.86
C GLY A 182 -3.90 9.60 0.46
N VAL A 183 -4.68 8.72 -0.17
CA VAL A 183 -4.39 8.20 -1.51
C VAL A 183 -4.41 9.29 -2.58
N PHE A 184 -5.30 10.28 -2.48
CA PHE A 184 -5.34 11.42 -3.40
C PHE A 184 -4.30 12.50 -3.08
N ASP A 185 -4.07 12.80 -1.81
CA ASP A 185 -3.19 13.90 -1.39
C ASP A 185 -1.71 13.59 -1.68
N ILE A 186 -1.29 12.33 -1.61
CA ILE A 186 0.07 11.94 -2.05
C ILE A 186 0.26 12.12 -3.57
N VAL A 187 -0.81 11.96 -4.36
CA VAL A 187 -0.77 12.24 -5.81
C VAL A 187 -0.65 13.75 -6.05
N ARG A 188 -1.41 14.56 -5.29
CA ARG A 188 -1.29 16.03 -5.31
C ARG A 188 0.13 16.48 -4.96
N ALA A 189 0.75 15.85 -3.95
CA ALA A 189 2.15 16.09 -3.61
C ALA A 189 3.12 15.77 -4.75
N ALA A 190 2.95 14.63 -5.43
CA ALA A 190 3.76 14.33 -6.61
C ALA A 190 3.58 15.34 -7.75
N GLN A 191 2.38 15.92 -7.91
CA GLN A 191 2.11 16.97 -8.90
C GLN A 191 2.81 18.29 -8.60
N THR A 192 3.19 18.56 -7.34
CA THR A 192 3.96 19.77 -6.99
C THR A 192 5.42 19.69 -7.41
N ILE A 193 5.91 18.53 -7.88
CA ILE A 193 7.29 18.32 -8.34
C ILE A 193 7.34 18.43 -9.88
N PRO A 194 7.74 19.58 -10.46
CA PRO A 194 7.61 19.81 -11.90
C PRO A 194 8.43 18.83 -12.75
N GLU A 195 9.56 18.35 -12.23
CA GLU A 195 10.43 17.38 -12.89
C GLU A 195 9.75 16.02 -13.08
N LEU A 196 8.75 15.69 -12.26
CA LEU A 196 7.98 14.46 -12.39
C LEU A 196 6.85 14.61 -13.40
N ASN A 197 6.19 15.76 -13.48
CA ASN A 197 5.01 15.93 -14.35
C ASN A 197 3.93 14.84 -14.11
N ALA A 198 3.57 14.66 -12.83
CA ALA A 198 2.60 13.67 -12.32
C ALA A 198 1.13 13.98 -12.66
N THR A 199 0.88 14.62 -13.80
CA THR A 199 -0.45 15.11 -14.23
C THR A 199 -1.12 14.18 -15.24
N GLY A 200 -0.56 12.99 -15.47
CA GLY A 200 -1.12 12.00 -16.38
C GLY A 200 -2.25 11.18 -15.76
N PRO A 201 -2.72 10.14 -16.47
CA PRO A 201 -3.76 9.26 -15.96
C PRO A 201 -3.34 8.59 -14.65
N LEU A 202 -4.24 8.61 -13.68
CA LEU A 202 -4.10 8.02 -12.36
C LEU A 202 -4.78 6.66 -12.32
N VAL A 203 -4.06 5.66 -11.84
CA VAL A 203 -4.61 4.39 -11.39
C VAL A 203 -4.27 4.15 -9.93
N VAL A 204 -5.14 3.42 -9.23
CA VAL A 204 -4.93 3.08 -7.82
C VAL A 204 -4.95 1.58 -7.65
N TRP A 205 -4.05 1.06 -6.80
CA TRP A 205 -4.07 -0.33 -6.37
C TRP A 205 -3.86 -0.41 -4.87
N GLY A 206 -4.58 -1.32 -4.21
CA GLY A 206 -4.25 -1.76 -2.86
C GLY A 206 -4.75 -3.16 -2.58
N HIS A 207 -4.28 -3.74 -1.46
CA HIS A 207 -4.65 -5.07 -1.00
C HIS A 207 -5.03 -5.05 0.48
N SER A 208 -6.00 -5.87 0.90
CA SER A 208 -6.49 -5.91 2.29
C SER A 208 -7.06 -4.54 2.70
N GLN A 209 -6.60 -3.92 3.79
CA GLN A 209 -6.90 -2.51 4.10
C GLN A 209 -6.70 -1.59 2.88
N GLY A 210 -5.61 -1.76 2.12
CA GLY A 210 -5.39 -0.99 0.90
C GLY A 210 -6.44 -1.26 -0.19
N GLY A 211 -7.03 -2.45 -0.19
CA GLY A 211 -8.18 -2.78 -1.03
C GLY A 211 -9.43 -2.00 -0.60
N HIS A 212 -9.66 -1.88 0.70
CA HIS A 212 -10.72 -1.03 1.26
C HIS A 212 -10.53 0.45 0.89
N ALA A 213 -9.32 0.98 1.09
CA ALA A 213 -8.93 2.32 0.67
C ALA A 213 -9.16 2.53 -0.84
N ALA A 214 -8.75 1.57 -1.67
CA ALA A 214 -8.95 1.61 -3.12
C ALA A 214 -10.44 1.65 -3.49
N MET A 215 -11.30 0.87 -2.84
CA MET A 215 -12.74 0.94 -3.06
C MET A 215 -13.30 2.33 -2.73
N HIS A 216 -12.92 2.93 -1.60
CA HIS A 216 -13.38 4.27 -1.26
C HIS A 216 -12.83 5.37 -2.17
N VAL A 217 -11.63 5.20 -2.73
CA VAL A 217 -11.13 6.04 -3.83
C VAL A 217 -12.08 5.98 -5.03
N ALA A 218 -12.51 4.77 -5.43
CA ALA A 218 -13.43 4.60 -6.55
C ALA A 218 -14.81 5.24 -6.29
N GLU A 219 -15.28 5.22 -5.05
CA GLU A 219 -16.58 5.75 -4.63
C GLU A 219 -16.60 7.27 -4.40
N ARG A 220 -15.46 7.87 -4.02
CA ARG A 220 -15.39 9.25 -3.51
C ARG A 220 -14.59 10.21 -4.38
N TRP A 221 -14.05 9.74 -5.52
CA TRP A 221 -13.16 10.51 -6.38
C TRP A 221 -13.67 11.91 -6.77
N GLN A 222 -14.89 12.03 -7.30
CA GLN A 222 -15.46 13.30 -7.74
C GLN A 222 -15.77 14.26 -6.58
N GLU A 223 -15.94 13.74 -5.37
CA GLU A 223 -16.17 14.56 -4.17
C GLU A 223 -14.84 15.08 -3.61
N ILE A 224 -13.85 14.20 -3.48
CA ILE A 224 -12.60 14.51 -2.78
C ILE A 224 -11.54 15.11 -3.72
N ALA A 225 -11.41 14.59 -4.95
CA ALA A 225 -10.34 14.93 -5.88
C ALA A 225 -10.74 14.93 -7.37
N PRO A 226 -11.78 15.69 -7.76
CA PRO A 226 -12.28 15.72 -9.14
C PRO A 226 -11.27 16.23 -10.17
N GLU A 227 -10.19 16.89 -9.73
CA GLU A 227 -9.12 17.39 -10.58
C GLU A 227 -8.10 16.32 -11.01
N LEU A 228 -8.05 15.16 -10.35
CA LEU A 228 -7.16 14.05 -10.69
C LEU A 228 -7.80 13.17 -11.78
N ASP A 229 -7.03 12.74 -12.78
CA ASP A 229 -7.55 11.92 -13.89
C ASP A 229 -7.61 10.42 -13.55
N LEU A 230 -8.53 10.02 -12.66
CA LEU A 230 -8.66 8.63 -12.19
C LEU A 230 -9.30 7.73 -13.25
N VAL A 231 -8.48 6.89 -13.90
CA VAL A 231 -8.90 6.02 -15.01
C VAL A 231 -9.13 4.55 -14.62
N GLY A 232 -8.81 4.17 -13.38
CA GLY A 232 -9.20 2.87 -12.86
C GLY A 232 -8.63 2.55 -11.48
N VAL A 233 -9.30 1.63 -10.80
CA VAL A 233 -8.97 1.18 -9.44
C VAL A 233 -8.93 -0.34 -9.40
N ALA A 234 -7.89 -0.91 -8.79
CA ALA A 234 -7.81 -2.33 -8.50
C ALA A 234 -7.77 -2.57 -6.98
N ALA A 235 -8.76 -3.30 -6.46
CA ALA A 235 -8.88 -3.63 -5.05
C ALA A 235 -8.64 -5.14 -4.84
N GLY A 236 -7.52 -5.47 -4.19
CA GLY A 236 -7.21 -6.84 -3.76
C GLY A 236 -7.84 -7.13 -2.40
N ALA A 237 -8.64 -8.19 -2.31
CA ALA A 237 -9.31 -8.65 -1.09
C ALA A 237 -9.82 -7.47 -0.22
N PRO A 238 -10.70 -6.58 -0.72
CA PRO A 238 -11.18 -5.47 0.07
C PRO A 238 -12.05 -5.98 1.24
N PRO A 239 -11.75 -5.58 2.50
CA PRO A 239 -12.70 -5.65 3.59
C PRO A 239 -14.06 -5.09 3.16
N SER A 240 -15.08 -5.92 3.31
CA SER A 240 -16.46 -5.62 2.92
C SER A 240 -17.40 -6.51 3.71
N GLN A 241 -18.69 -6.14 3.76
CA GLN A 241 -19.70 -6.88 4.51
C GLN A 241 -19.31 -6.95 5.98
N MET A 242 -19.15 -5.80 6.63
CA MET A 242 -18.53 -5.70 7.96
C MET A 242 -19.07 -6.68 9.01
N PRO A 243 -20.39 -6.98 9.09
CA PRO A 243 -20.90 -8.03 9.98
C PRO A 243 -20.36 -9.43 9.67
N LEU A 244 -20.33 -9.83 8.40
CA LEU A 244 -19.77 -11.13 7.98
C LEU A 244 -18.29 -11.21 8.31
N LEU A 245 -17.54 -10.15 8.02
CA LEU A 245 -16.11 -10.09 8.29
C LEU A 245 -15.82 -10.16 9.79
N SER A 246 -16.60 -9.44 10.62
CA SER A 246 -16.51 -9.51 12.07
C SER A 246 -16.68 -10.95 12.56
N ASP A 247 -17.77 -11.62 12.15
CA ASP A 247 -18.03 -13.02 12.52
C ASP A 247 -16.91 -13.98 12.07
N PHE A 248 -16.31 -13.72 10.90
CA PHE A 248 -15.21 -14.52 10.36
C PHE A 248 -13.91 -14.36 11.18
N LEU A 249 -13.67 -13.17 11.73
CA LEU A 249 -12.45 -12.85 12.47
C LEU A 249 -12.52 -13.21 13.96
N ILE A 250 -13.70 -13.21 14.58
CA ILE A 250 -13.88 -13.54 16.01
C ILE A 250 -13.27 -14.91 16.33
N GLY A 251 -12.33 -14.94 17.28
CA GLY A 251 -11.65 -16.17 17.72
C GLY A 251 -10.64 -16.76 16.73
N SER A 252 -10.37 -16.08 15.60
CA SER A 252 -9.33 -16.46 14.65
C SER A 252 -7.94 -15.94 15.08
N ASP A 253 -6.90 -16.38 14.37
CA ASP A 253 -5.53 -15.84 14.51
C ASP A 253 -5.39 -14.38 14.02
N PHE A 254 -6.49 -13.73 13.63
CA PHE A 254 -6.55 -12.36 13.10
C PHE A 254 -7.55 -11.45 13.84
N GLN A 255 -8.11 -11.90 14.97
CA GLN A 255 -9.13 -11.14 15.70
C GLN A 255 -8.67 -9.76 16.19
N GLY A 256 -7.35 -9.53 16.34
CA GLY A 256 -6.78 -8.24 16.70
C GLY A 256 -7.21 -7.09 15.79
N TYR A 257 -7.56 -7.37 14.53
CA TYR A 257 -8.15 -6.37 13.63
C TYR A 257 -9.45 -5.78 14.17
N LEU A 258 -10.26 -6.55 14.90
CA LEU A 258 -11.51 -6.06 15.48
C LEU A 258 -11.25 -5.03 16.59
N VAL A 259 -10.17 -5.20 17.35
CA VAL A 259 -9.74 -4.23 18.37
C VAL A 259 -9.24 -2.96 17.69
N MET A 260 -8.48 -3.08 16.59
CA MET A 260 -8.02 -1.94 15.79
C MET A 260 -9.20 -1.13 15.25
N VAL A 261 -10.22 -1.79 14.67
CA VAL A 261 -11.44 -1.13 14.18
C VAL A 261 -12.16 -0.41 15.31
N ALA A 262 -12.40 -1.07 16.45
CA ALA A 262 -13.08 -0.44 17.58
C ALA A 262 -12.33 0.81 18.05
N ALA A 263 -11.01 0.72 18.28
CA ALA A 263 -10.21 1.85 18.73
C ALA A 263 -10.17 2.99 17.70
N ALA A 264 -9.96 2.68 16.42
CA ALA A 264 -9.94 3.65 15.33
C ALA A 264 -11.28 4.40 15.22
N PHE A 265 -12.40 3.70 15.26
CA PHE A 265 -13.73 4.30 15.14
C PHE A 265 -14.08 5.14 16.38
N GLY A 266 -13.77 4.66 17.58
CA GLY A 266 -13.94 5.43 18.81
C GLY A 266 -13.08 6.71 18.86
N ALA A 267 -11.93 6.73 18.18
CA ALA A 267 -11.10 7.92 18.04
C ALA A 267 -11.58 8.85 16.91
N ALA A 268 -12.03 8.30 15.79
CA ALA A 268 -12.43 9.05 14.59
C ALA A 268 -13.81 9.71 14.73
N TYR A 269 -14.74 9.09 15.45
CA TYR A 269 -16.13 9.52 15.55
C TYR A 269 -16.48 9.87 17.00
N ALA A 270 -16.60 11.15 17.30
CA ALA A 270 -16.79 11.66 18.67
C ALA A 270 -18.09 11.19 19.35
N GLU A 271 -19.08 10.74 18.59
CA GLU A 271 -20.32 10.15 19.10
C GLU A 271 -20.19 8.68 19.53
N LEU A 272 -19.10 7.99 19.20
CA LEU A 272 -18.88 6.59 19.54
C LEU A 272 -18.17 6.48 20.88
N ASP A 273 -18.84 5.91 21.88
CA ASP A 273 -18.23 5.62 23.17
C ASP A 273 -17.57 4.24 23.13
N LEU A 274 -16.22 4.23 23.10
CA LEU A 274 -15.43 3.00 23.11
C LEU A 274 -15.71 2.13 24.35
N SER A 275 -16.16 2.73 25.46
CA SER A 275 -16.45 2.01 26.71
C SER A 275 -17.71 1.19 26.69
N GLU A 276 -18.57 1.40 25.67
CA GLU A 276 -19.72 0.53 25.40
C GLU A 276 -19.32 -0.77 24.71
N VAL A 277 -18.16 -0.81 24.04
CA VAL A 277 -17.77 -1.94 23.18
C VAL A 277 -16.54 -2.70 23.69
N ILE A 278 -15.55 -2.03 24.28
CA ILE A 278 -14.37 -2.68 24.88
C ILE A 278 -14.61 -2.93 26.36
N SER A 279 -14.11 -4.07 26.86
CA SER A 279 -14.18 -4.42 28.28
C SER A 279 -13.30 -3.50 29.14
N PRO A 280 -13.83 -2.93 30.25
CA PRO A 280 -13.06 -2.10 31.19
C PRO A 280 -11.77 -2.74 31.69
N ASP A 281 -11.72 -4.06 31.81
CA ASP A 281 -10.55 -4.80 32.29
C ASP A 281 -9.37 -4.76 31.30
N TYR A 282 -9.66 -4.50 30.02
CA TYR A 282 -8.69 -4.50 28.92
C TYR A 282 -8.45 -3.12 28.30
N PHE A 283 -9.12 -2.08 28.78
CA PHE A 283 -8.94 -0.70 28.29
C PHE A 283 -7.48 -0.23 28.31
N GLY A 284 -6.73 -0.60 29.35
CA GLY A 284 -5.31 -0.25 29.45
C GLY A 284 -4.43 -0.91 28.39
N LEU A 285 -4.88 -1.99 27.74
CA LEU A 285 -4.15 -2.62 26.65
C LEU A 285 -4.31 -1.87 25.32
N LEU A 286 -5.27 -0.94 25.20
CA LEU A 286 -5.42 -0.15 23.97
C LEU A 286 -4.18 0.70 23.67
N GLU A 287 -3.40 1.06 24.68
CA GLU A 287 -2.10 1.72 24.50
C GLU A 287 -1.14 0.87 23.64
N GLU A 288 -1.27 -0.46 23.63
CA GLU A 288 -0.43 -1.36 22.83
C GLU A 288 -0.60 -1.17 21.32
N LEU A 289 -1.73 -0.60 20.87
CA LEU A 289 -1.97 -0.27 19.46
C LEU A 289 -0.98 0.77 18.92
N GLU A 290 -0.47 1.65 19.80
CA GLU A 290 0.50 2.70 19.47
C GLU A 290 1.96 2.29 19.80
N LEU A 291 2.18 1.08 20.31
CA LEU A 291 3.51 0.61 20.72
C LEU A 291 4.14 -0.38 19.74
N GLY A 292 3.36 -0.96 18.83
CA GLY A 292 3.88 -1.94 17.87
C GLY A 292 3.00 -2.11 16.64
N CYS A 293 3.57 -2.84 15.67
CA CYS A 293 2.94 -3.11 14.38
C CYS A 293 2.03 -4.35 14.45
N THR A 294 1.40 -4.74 13.34
CA THR A 294 0.37 -5.81 13.30
C THR A 294 0.77 -7.08 14.07
N GLY A 295 2.03 -7.52 13.97
CA GLY A 295 2.53 -8.67 14.72
C GLY A 295 2.48 -8.51 16.25
N HIS A 296 2.78 -7.32 16.77
CA HIS A 296 2.68 -6.98 18.20
C HIS A 296 1.23 -6.94 18.67
N ILE A 297 0.35 -6.34 17.86
CA ILE A 297 -1.09 -6.29 18.11
C ILE A 297 -1.64 -7.73 18.21
N PHE A 298 -1.26 -8.60 17.29
CA PHE A 298 -1.68 -10.00 17.30
C PHE A 298 -1.15 -10.79 18.49
N GLU A 299 0.14 -10.63 18.84
CA GLU A 299 0.71 -11.26 20.03
C GLU A 299 -0.03 -10.84 21.31
N THR A 300 -0.44 -9.58 21.39
CA THR A 300 -1.16 -9.00 22.53
C THR A 300 -2.60 -9.49 22.60
N PHE A 301 -3.39 -9.29 21.53
CA PHE A 301 -4.84 -9.46 21.59
C PHE A 301 -5.35 -10.84 21.19
N ASN A 302 -4.64 -11.59 20.32
CA ASN A 302 -5.15 -12.88 19.84
C ASN A 302 -5.05 -14.00 20.88
N SER A 303 -4.31 -13.77 21.98
CA SER A 303 -4.22 -14.70 23.10
C SER A 303 -5.37 -14.59 24.10
N ILE A 304 -6.20 -13.54 24.00
CA ILE A 304 -7.33 -13.25 24.87
C ILE A 304 -8.61 -13.73 24.18
N ALA A 305 -9.54 -14.35 24.90
CA ALA A 305 -10.82 -14.73 24.30
C ALA A 305 -11.59 -13.47 23.87
N TYR A 306 -12.20 -13.48 22.68
CA TYR A 306 -12.89 -12.29 22.16
C TYR A 306 -13.97 -11.80 23.11
N GLU A 307 -14.73 -12.72 23.71
CA GLU A 307 -15.77 -12.42 24.69
C GLU A 307 -15.25 -11.74 25.98
N ASP A 308 -13.96 -11.86 26.30
CA ASP A 308 -13.34 -11.17 27.43
C ASP A 308 -12.90 -9.75 27.02
N LEU A 309 -12.55 -9.53 25.75
CA LEU A 309 -12.09 -8.23 25.21
C LEU A 309 -13.22 -7.20 25.07
N VAL A 310 -14.46 -7.66 24.87
CA VAL A 310 -15.60 -6.80 24.55
C VAL A 310 -16.63 -6.71 25.68
N SER A 311 -17.40 -5.62 25.70
CA SER A 311 -18.52 -5.39 26.63
C SER A 311 -19.89 -5.71 26.03
N VAL A 312 -19.94 -5.98 24.72
CA VAL A 312 -21.16 -6.21 23.95
C VAL A 312 -21.03 -7.46 23.10
N ASP A 313 -22.13 -8.22 22.97
CA ASP A 313 -22.17 -9.43 22.13
C ASP A 313 -22.08 -9.09 20.62
N ASP A 314 -22.66 -7.96 20.21
CA ASP A 314 -22.75 -7.52 18.83
C ASP A 314 -22.64 -5.98 18.74
N ILE A 315 -21.54 -5.50 18.18
CA ILE A 315 -21.29 -4.06 17.98
C ILE A 315 -22.26 -3.42 16.99
N PHE A 316 -22.79 -4.20 16.04
CA PHE A 316 -23.77 -3.73 15.04
C PHE A 316 -25.18 -3.59 15.64
N ALA A 317 -25.40 -4.05 16.86
CA ALA A 317 -26.64 -3.80 17.60
C ALA A 317 -26.68 -2.39 18.24
N ILE A 318 -25.54 -1.70 18.34
CA ILE A 318 -25.47 -0.32 18.83
C ILE A 318 -25.69 0.63 17.64
N PRO A 319 -26.77 1.43 17.60
CA PRO A 319 -27.17 2.17 16.41
C PRO A 319 -26.09 3.10 15.84
N GLU A 320 -25.39 3.82 16.72
CA GLU A 320 -24.34 4.78 16.35
C GLU A 320 -23.13 4.07 15.73
N TRP A 321 -22.69 2.95 16.34
CA TRP A 321 -21.62 2.12 15.80
C TRP A 321 -22.00 1.49 14.47
N ASN A 322 -23.20 0.92 14.38
CA ASN A 322 -23.69 0.31 13.15
C ASN A 322 -23.75 1.33 12.00
N ALA A 323 -24.17 2.57 12.28
CA ALA A 323 -24.20 3.63 11.28
C ALA A 323 -22.81 3.92 10.71
N ARG A 324 -21.79 4.09 11.58
CA ARG A 324 -20.41 4.36 11.14
C ARG A 324 -19.75 3.16 10.48
N LEU A 325 -19.95 1.94 11.00
CA LEU A 325 -19.43 0.72 10.39
C LEU A 325 -20.06 0.47 9.02
N THR A 326 -21.36 0.77 8.84
CA THR A 326 -22.04 0.69 7.54
C THR A 326 -21.53 1.75 6.58
N GLU A 327 -21.33 3.00 7.05
CA GLU A 327 -20.79 4.10 6.24
C GLU A 327 -19.41 3.81 5.65
N ASN A 328 -18.60 3.03 6.38
CA ASN A 328 -17.27 2.59 5.97
C ASN A 328 -17.27 1.16 5.41
N ASP A 329 -18.41 0.63 4.99
CA ASP A 329 -18.43 -0.55 4.13
C ASP A 329 -18.27 -0.11 2.66
N THR A 330 -17.75 -0.99 1.81
CA THR A 330 -17.30 -0.65 0.44
C THR A 330 -18.39 -0.82 -0.62
N ASN A 331 -19.63 -0.93 -0.17
CA ASN A 331 -20.82 -1.25 -0.96
C ASN A 331 -21.92 -0.18 -0.84
N GLN A 332 -21.59 1.01 -0.32
CA GLN A 332 -22.57 2.06 -0.05
C GLN A 332 -22.78 3.02 -1.22
N LEU A 333 -21.78 3.17 -2.09
CA LEU A 333 -21.79 4.14 -3.18
C LEU A 333 -21.38 3.48 -4.50
N PRO A 334 -21.90 3.95 -5.66
CA PRO A 334 -21.46 3.44 -6.94
C PRO A 334 -20.00 3.84 -7.18
N ASN A 335 -19.21 2.93 -7.74
CA ASN A 335 -17.88 3.26 -8.23
C ASN A 335 -17.97 4.25 -9.41
N GLN A 336 -17.14 5.28 -9.37
CA GLN A 336 -17.12 6.40 -10.31
C GLN A 336 -16.10 6.21 -11.45
N THR A 337 -15.33 5.12 -11.41
CA THR A 337 -14.33 4.72 -12.40
C THR A 337 -14.33 3.18 -12.50
N PRO A 338 -13.79 2.56 -13.57
CA PRO A 338 -13.70 1.10 -13.64
C PRO A 338 -12.97 0.48 -12.46
N VAL A 339 -13.52 -0.59 -11.90
CA VAL A 339 -12.98 -1.29 -10.73
C VAL A 339 -12.70 -2.76 -11.05
N LEU A 340 -11.52 -3.26 -10.63
CA LEU A 340 -11.15 -4.66 -10.64
C LEU A 340 -10.98 -5.18 -9.20
N ILE A 341 -11.79 -6.16 -8.81
CA ILE A 341 -11.72 -6.85 -7.53
C ILE A 341 -10.92 -8.16 -7.70
N LEU A 342 -9.86 -8.34 -6.92
CA LEU A 342 -8.95 -9.50 -6.99
C LEU A 342 -8.99 -10.26 -5.66
N HIS A 343 -9.24 -11.57 -5.64
CA HIS A 343 -9.35 -12.30 -4.36
C HIS A 343 -8.82 -13.73 -4.45
N GLY A 344 -8.05 -14.18 -3.46
CA GLY A 344 -7.76 -15.61 -3.29
C GLY A 344 -8.98 -16.37 -2.75
N ASP A 345 -9.22 -17.62 -3.18
CA ASP A 345 -10.33 -18.41 -2.62
C ASP A 345 -10.00 -19.19 -1.34
N ALA A 346 -8.72 -19.19 -0.95
CA ALA A 346 -8.23 -19.77 0.29
C ALA A 346 -7.81 -18.69 1.30
N ASP A 347 -8.34 -17.48 1.14
CA ASP A 347 -8.10 -16.33 2.00
C ASP A 347 -8.58 -16.61 3.43
N GLU A 348 -7.64 -16.52 4.36
CA GLU A 348 -7.79 -16.84 5.77
C GLU A 348 -8.12 -15.61 6.63
N GLN A 349 -8.19 -14.42 6.03
CA GLN A 349 -8.43 -13.15 6.74
C GLN A 349 -9.73 -12.48 6.28
N ILE A 350 -10.06 -12.61 5.00
CA ILE A 350 -11.27 -12.03 4.40
C ILE A 350 -12.00 -13.13 3.62
N PRO A 351 -13.27 -13.43 3.92
CA PRO A 351 -13.94 -14.54 3.29
C PRO A 351 -14.25 -14.22 1.82
N VAL A 352 -13.80 -15.04 0.87
CA VAL A 352 -13.94 -14.79 -0.57
C VAL A 352 -15.37 -14.47 -1.05
N ILE A 353 -16.38 -14.97 -0.33
CA ILE A 353 -17.80 -14.70 -0.59
C ILE A 353 -18.16 -13.21 -0.40
N SER A 354 -17.46 -12.47 0.46
CA SER A 354 -17.70 -11.03 0.67
C SER A 354 -17.51 -10.24 -0.62
N SER A 355 -16.47 -10.56 -1.39
CA SER A 355 -16.20 -9.93 -2.69
C SER A 355 -17.19 -10.32 -3.79
N GLU A 356 -17.83 -11.49 -3.68
CA GLU A 356 -18.92 -11.87 -4.58
C GLU A 356 -20.17 -11.02 -4.30
N TRP A 357 -20.54 -10.88 -3.02
CA TRP A 357 -21.65 -10.02 -2.61
C TRP A 357 -21.38 -8.54 -2.92
N LEU A 358 -20.14 -8.10 -2.73
CA LEU A 358 -19.71 -6.74 -3.08
C LEU A 358 -19.94 -6.45 -4.56
N LEU A 359 -19.52 -7.35 -5.46
CA LEU A 359 -19.78 -7.20 -6.90
C LEU A 359 -21.29 -7.08 -7.17
N ASP A 360 -22.09 -8.01 -6.65
CA ASP A 360 -23.54 -8.05 -6.88
C ASP A 360 -24.23 -6.77 -6.38
N GLN A 361 -23.83 -6.26 -5.21
CA GLN A 361 -24.39 -5.04 -4.62
C GLN A 361 -24.00 -3.80 -5.41
N LEU A 362 -22.72 -3.65 -5.79
CA LEU A 362 -22.26 -2.52 -6.59
C LEU A 362 -22.91 -2.51 -7.98
N CYS A 363 -23.07 -3.67 -8.61
CA CYS A 363 -23.81 -3.80 -9.87
C CYS A 363 -25.29 -3.40 -9.75
N ALA A 364 -25.87 -3.45 -8.55
CA ALA A 364 -27.24 -3.02 -8.30
C ALA A 364 -27.37 -1.51 -8.06
N LEU A 365 -26.27 -0.77 -7.90
CA LEU A 365 -26.29 0.67 -7.69
C LEU A 365 -26.41 1.42 -9.02
N ASP A 366 -27.37 2.33 -9.10
CA ASP A 366 -27.54 3.18 -10.28
C ASP A 366 -26.28 4.03 -10.53
N GLY A 367 -25.78 4.01 -11.76
CA GLY A 367 -24.65 4.84 -12.18
C GLY A 367 -23.27 4.27 -11.89
N HIS A 368 -23.18 3.02 -11.43
CA HIS A 368 -21.90 2.31 -11.33
C HIS A 368 -21.12 2.31 -12.65
N GLN A 369 -19.79 2.37 -12.58
CA GLN A 369 -18.92 2.12 -13.72
C GLN A 369 -18.63 0.62 -13.84
N ALA A 370 -17.93 0.23 -14.90
CA ALA A 370 -17.59 -1.17 -15.17
C ALA A 370 -16.92 -1.85 -13.95
N LEU A 371 -17.45 -3.02 -13.58
CA LEU A 371 -16.96 -3.81 -12.46
C LEU A 371 -16.51 -5.18 -12.94
N GLU A 372 -15.33 -5.60 -12.52
CA GLU A 372 -14.79 -6.92 -12.80
C GLU A 372 -14.31 -7.57 -11.51
N ARG A 373 -14.58 -8.86 -11.33
CA ARG A 373 -14.03 -9.68 -10.26
C ARG A 373 -13.25 -10.85 -10.82
N ARG A 374 -12.08 -11.13 -10.21
CA ARG A 374 -11.26 -12.31 -10.50
C ARG A 374 -10.90 -13.02 -9.20
N VAL A 375 -11.05 -14.35 -9.23
CA VAL A 375 -10.75 -15.23 -8.09
C VAL A 375 -9.55 -16.10 -8.43
N TYR A 376 -8.62 -16.24 -7.50
CA TYR A 376 -7.35 -16.95 -7.65
C TYR A 376 -7.36 -18.23 -6.80
N PRO A 377 -7.55 -19.42 -7.42
CA PRO A 377 -7.74 -20.65 -6.68
C PRO A 377 -6.50 -21.13 -5.92
N GLY A 378 -6.69 -21.54 -4.66
CA GLY A 378 -5.68 -22.09 -3.77
C GLY A 378 -4.72 -21.06 -3.16
N PHE A 379 -5.00 -19.76 -3.32
CA PHE A 379 -4.16 -18.70 -2.77
C PHE A 379 -4.75 -18.11 -1.49
N ALA A 380 -3.93 -18.10 -0.45
CA ALA A 380 -4.13 -17.41 0.83
C ALA A 380 -4.04 -15.87 0.65
N HIS A 381 -4.43 -15.12 1.69
CA HIS A 381 -4.58 -13.66 1.68
C HIS A 381 -3.39 -12.94 1.00
N SER A 382 -2.21 -12.96 1.62
CA SER A 382 -1.01 -12.31 1.07
C SER A 382 -0.45 -13.01 -0.18
N ALA A 383 -0.64 -14.32 -0.31
CA ALA A 383 -0.13 -15.08 -1.44
C ALA A 383 -0.87 -14.76 -2.76
N ALA A 384 -2.13 -14.32 -2.67
CA ALA A 384 -2.94 -13.92 -3.81
C ALA A 384 -2.29 -12.75 -4.58
N VAL A 385 -1.63 -11.82 -3.90
CA VAL A 385 -0.93 -10.69 -4.52
C VAL A 385 0.08 -11.15 -5.56
N GLY A 386 0.91 -12.14 -5.19
CA GLY A 386 1.88 -12.74 -6.12
C GLY A 386 1.22 -13.46 -7.29
N ALA A 387 0.05 -14.06 -7.09
CA ALA A 387 -0.70 -14.79 -8.11
C ALA A 387 -1.32 -13.86 -9.15
N TYR A 388 -1.93 -12.76 -8.71
CA TYR A 388 -2.63 -11.82 -9.60
C TYR A 388 -1.73 -10.74 -10.20
N TRP A 389 -0.50 -10.57 -9.70
CA TRP A 389 0.40 -9.48 -10.10
C TRP A 389 0.50 -9.25 -11.62
N PRO A 390 0.76 -10.28 -12.46
CA PRO A 390 0.91 -10.05 -13.90
C PRO A 390 -0.38 -9.52 -14.56
N GLU A 391 -1.53 -9.99 -14.09
CA GLU A 391 -2.85 -9.60 -14.59
C GLU A 391 -3.25 -8.22 -14.10
N LEU A 392 -2.91 -7.88 -12.85
CA LEU A 392 -3.06 -6.54 -12.29
C LEU A 392 -2.29 -5.52 -13.14
N ILE A 393 -1.00 -5.74 -13.37
CA ILE A 393 -0.18 -4.82 -14.18
C ILE A 393 -0.76 -4.64 -15.59
N THR A 394 -1.20 -5.73 -16.21
CA THR A 394 -1.84 -5.68 -17.53
C THR A 394 -3.12 -4.83 -17.51
N TRP A 395 -3.97 -5.03 -16.51
CA TRP A 395 -5.22 -4.27 -16.38
C TRP A 395 -4.97 -2.78 -16.13
N LEU A 396 -3.98 -2.43 -15.29
CA LEU A 396 -3.59 -1.04 -15.05
C LEU A 396 -3.05 -0.36 -16.33
N ASP A 397 -2.20 -1.05 -17.10
CA ASP A 397 -1.73 -0.57 -18.41
C ASP A 397 -2.92 -0.29 -19.36
N GLU A 398 -3.90 -1.19 -19.39
CA GLU A 398 -5.10 -1.05 -20.23
C GLU A 398 -5.95 0.19 -19.86
N ARG A 399 -6.08 0.49 -18.56
CA ARG A 399 -6.77 1.70 -18.08
C ARG A 399 -6.04 2.97 -18.51
N ILE A 400 -4.72 3.03 -18.32
CA ILE A 400 -3.91 4.18 -18.77
C ILE A 400 -3.94 4.34 -20.29
N ALA A 401 -4.04 3.24 -21.04
CA ALA A 401 -4.18 3.26 -22.50
C ALA A 401 -5.59 3.63 -22.98
N GLY A 402 -6.56 3.86 -22.09
CA GLY A 402 -7.94 4.18 -22.43
C GLY A 402 -8.72 3.02 -23.07
N GLN A 403 -8.29 1.78 -22.83
CA GLN A 403 -9.00 0.59 -23.30
C GLN A 403 -10.31 0.42 -22.50
N PRO A 404 -11.43 0.04 -23.15
CA PRO A 404 -12.68 -0.25 -22.44
C PRO A 404 -12.50 -1.31 -21.36
N ALA A 405 -13.12 -1.08 -20.21
CA ALA A 405 -13.15 -2.04 -19.11
C ALA A 405 -14.15 -3.16 -19.38
N THR A 406 -13.81 -4.37 -18.93
CA THR A 406 -14.78 -5.46 -18.82
C THR A 406 -15.78 -5.09 -17.74
N ASP A 407 -17.06 -5.28 -18.04
CA ASP A 407 -18.14 -5.14 -17.08
C ASP A 407 -18.82 -6.49 -16.90
N GLN A 408 -18.81 -7.01 -15.68
CA GLN A 408 -19.43 -8.27 -15.29
C GLN A 408 -20.83 -8.07 -14.71
N CYS A 409 -21.31 -6.83 -14.60
CA CYS A 409 -22.66 -6.55 -14.13
C CYS A 409 -23.72 -7.05 -15.13
N PRO A 410 -24.87 -7.57 -14.66
CA PRO A 410 -25.97 -7.94 -15.52
C PRO A 410 -26.49 -6.76 -16.34
N ALA A 411 -26.78 -7.00 -17.62
CA ALA A 411 -27.28 -5.99 -18.56
C ALA A 411 -28.77 -5.63 -18.40
#